data_AF-A0A9E4G6L5-F1
#
_entry.id   AF-A0A9E4G6L5-F1
#
_cell.length_a   1.000
_cell.length_b   1.000
_cell.length_c   1.000
_cell.angle_alpha   90.00
_cell.angle_beta   90.00
_cell.angle_gamma   90.00
#
_symmetry.space_group_name_H-M   'P 1'
#
loop_
_entity.id
_entity.type
_entity.pdbx_description
1 polymer ?
#
loop_
_entity_poly.entity_id
_entity_poly.type
_entity_poly.pdbx_seq_one_letter_code
_entity_poly.pdbx_strand_id
1 'polypeptide(L)'
;MPERVTQEDLSQLCACIFWLGLVMYPSALGVGPIDLYAVGYHPYAALGLLFLALLCVGFAATRLLAVWATLALLLHGHDAGESDNILDYLIDPIVLVYSWWHVGTHAWRRFRDARR
;
A
#
# COMPACT_ATOMS: atom_id res chain seq x y z
N MET A 1 -23.32 -0.19 15.36
CA MET A 1 -22.85 1.15 14.95
C MET A 1 -21.73 0.96 13.95
N PRO A 2 -21.75 1.57 12.75
CA PRO A 2 -20.57 1.54 11.90
C PRO A 2 -19.45 2.28 12.64
N GLU A 3 -18.43 1.53 13.03
CA GLU A 3 -17.21 2.06 13.64
C GLU A 3 -16.56 2.99 12.60
N ARG A 4 -16.38 4.28 12.93
CA ARG A 4 -15.87 5.27 11.97
C ARG A 4 -14.40 4.97 11.69
N VAL A 5 -14.02 5.00 10.41
CA VAL A 5 -12.61 4.99 9.99
C VAL A 5 -11.87 6.11 10.72
N THR A 6 -10.80 5.76 11.42
CA THR A 6 -10.04 6.72 12.22
C THR A 6 -8.92 7.37 11.40
N GLN A 7 -8.38 8.49 11.89
CA GLN A 7 -7.18 9.11 11.31
C GLN A 7 -5.94 8.23 11.45
N GLU A 8 -5.92 7.37 12.47
CA GLU A 8 -4.86 6.38 12.67
C GLU A 8 -4.90 5.31 11.57
N ASP A 9 -6.10 4.82 11.22
CA ASP A 9 -6.31 3.85 10.14
C ASP A 9 -5.77 4.37 8.80
N LEU A 10 -6.10 5.62 8.47
CA LEU A 10 -5.62 6.28 7.27
C LEU A 10 -4.09 6.44 7.28
N SER A 11 -3.53 6.82 8.42
CA SER A 11 -2.08 7.03 8.55
C SER A 11 -1.30 5.72 8.42
N GLN A 12 -1.82 4.63 8.96
CA GLN A 12 -1.25 3.29 8.80
C GLN A 12 -1.33 2.81 7.35
N LEU A 13 -2.50 2.94 6.70
CA LEU A 13 -2.65 2.61 5.27
C LEU A 13 -1.66 3.38 4.41
N CYS A 14 -1.56 4.70 4.62
CA CYS A 14 -0.62 5.55 3.91
C CYS A 14 0.83 5.12 4.16
N ALA A 15 1.18 4.75 5.40
CA ALA A 15 2.52 4.24 5.71
C ALA A 15 2.82 2.92 4.98
N CYS A 16 1.86 2.00 4.92
CA CYS A 16 2.01 0.75 4.16
C CYS A 16 2.27 1.02 2.69
N ILE A 17 1.41 1.82 2.05
CA ILE A 17 1.52 2.15 0.63
C ILE A 17 2.81 2.92 0.34
N PHE A 18 3.20 3.84 1.23
CA PHE A 18 4.48 4.57 1.15
C PHE A 18 5.66 3.60 1.03
N TRP A 19 5.78 2.67 1.98
CA TRP A 19 6.91 1.74 2.03
C TRP A 19 6.89 0.74 0.89
N LEU A 20 5.72 0.23 0.57
CA LEU A 20 5.54 -0.73 -0.52
C LEU A 20 5.91 -0.09 -1.87
N GLY A 21 5.43 1.13 -2.13
CA GLY A 21 5.79 1.85 -3.35
C GLY A 21 7.28 2.23 -3.43
N LEU A 22 7.92 2.55 -2.30
CA LEU A 22 9.36 2.86 -2.26
C LEU A 22 10.23 1.64 -2.62
N VAL A 23 9.74 0.43 -2.41
CA VAL A 23 10.45 -0.80 -2.79
C VAL A 23 10.06 -1.27 -4.19
N MET A 24 8.75 -1.35 -4.48
CA MET A 24 8.25 -2.02 -5.68
C MET A 24 8.35 -1.17 -6.95
N TYR A 25 8.16 0.16 -6.89
CA TYR A 25 8.28 1.00 -8.08
C TYR A 25 9.73 1.10 -8.58
N PRO A 26 10.74 1.32 -7.73
CA PRO A 26 12.13 1.26 -8.18
C PRO A 26 12.49 -0.10 -8.80
N SER A 27 12.01 -1.22 -8.24
CA SER A 27 12.26 -2.53 -8.84
C SER A 27 11.62 -2.66 -10.22
N ALA A 28 10.41 -2.14 -10.42
CA ALA A 28 9.74 -2.09 -11.72
C ALA A 28 10.51 -1.23 -12.75
N LEU A 29 11.20 -0.19 -12.29
CA LEU A 29 12.06 0.67 -13.11
C LEU A 29 13.43 0.03 -13.42
N GLY A 30 13.68 -1.20 -12.99
CA GLY A 30 14.95 -1.90 -13.19
C GLY A 30 16.03 -1.55 -12.16
N VAL A 31 15.68 -0.94 -11.04
CA VAL A 31 16.60 -0.72 -9.92
C VAL A 31 16.78 -2.04 -9.16
N GLY A 32 17.88 -2.72 -9.45
CA GLY A 32 18.23 -3.99 -8.83
C GLY A 32 18.00 -5.18 -9.77
N PRO A 33 18.41 -6.39 -9.35
CA PRO A 33 18.40 -7.57 -10.21
C PRO A 33 17.05 -8.29 -10.28
N ILE A 34 16.09 -7.94 -9.41
CA ILE A 34 14.80 -8.61 -9.28
C ILE A 34 13.69 -7.58 -9.40
N ASP A 35 12.75 -7.79 -10.30
CA ASP A 35 11.52 -7.02 -10.37
C ASP A 35 10.49 -7.60 -9.38
N LEU A 36 10.36 -6.95 -8.22
CA LEU A 36 9.38 -7.35 -7.20
C LEU A 36 7.95 -6.98 -7.59
N TYR A 37 7.76 -6.02 -8.49
CA TYR A 37 6.46 -5.58 -8.97
C TYR A 37 5.83 -6.63 -9.90
N ALA A 38 6.66 -7.42 -10.60
CA ALA A 38 6.21 -8.53 -11.44
C ALA A 38 5.48 -9.63 -10.67
N VAL A 39 5.65 -9.74 -9.35
CA VAL A 39 4.90 -10.70 -8.50
C VAL A 39 3.40 -10.47 -8.60
N GLY A 40 2.98 -9.24 -8.90
CA GLY A 40 1.57 -8.87 -9.06
C GLY A 40 0.84 -9.54 -10.23
N TYR A 41 1.56 -10.09 -11.22
CA TYR A 41 0.99 -10.92 -12.29
C TYR A 41 0.68 -12.36 -11.84
N HIS A 42 1.14 -12.75 -10.66
CA HIS A 42 0.87 -14.06 -10.07
C HIS A 42 -0.04 -13.88 -8.86
N PRO A 43 -1.37 -13.99 -9.02
CA PRO A 43 -2.35 -13.56 -8.01
C PRO A 43 -2.15 -14.23 -6.65
N TYR A 44 -1.77 -15.52 -6.62
CA TYR A 44 -1.49 -16.22 -5.36
C TYR A 44 -0.20 -15.74 -4.66
N ALA A 45 0.85 -15.41 -5.43
CA ALA A 45 2.10 -14.91 -4.88
C ALA A 45 1.94 -13.47 -4.38
N ALA A 46 1.19 -12.65 -5.10
CA ALA A 46 0.84 -11.30 -4.69
C ALA A 46 -0.03 -11.27 -3.43
N LEU A 47 -1.01 -12.17 -3.30
CA LEU A 47 -1.79 -12.37 -2.07
C LEU A 47 -0.89 -12.77 -0.89
N GLY A 48 0.07 -13.67 -1.12
CA GLY A 48 1.05 -14.05 -0.10
C GLY A 48 1.93 -12.89 0.35
N LEU A 49 2.40 -12.07 -0.58
CA LEU A 49 3.21 -10.88 -0.27
C LEU A 49 2.40 -9.82 0.47
N LEU A 50 1.15 -9.59 0.05
CA LEU A 50 0.22 -8.68 0.72
C LEU A 50 -0.07 -9.14 2.15
N PHE A 51 -0.31 -10.45 2.33
CA PHE A 51 -0.50 -11.06 3.65
C PHE A 51 0.75 -10.91 4.54
N LEU A 52 1.95 -11.09 3.99
CA LEU A 52 3.19 -10.86 4.73
C LEU A 52 3.40 -9.38 5.08
N ALA A 53 3.11 -8.45 4.16
CA ALA A 53 3.16 -7.02 4.43
C ALA A 53 2.17 -6.62 5.53
N LEU A 54 0.96 -7.18 5.51
CA LEU A 54 -0.05 -7.05 6.56
C LEU A 54 0.46 -7.56 7.91
N LEU A 55 1.10 -8.73 7.94
CA LEU A 55 1.68 -9.28 9.16
C LEU A 55 2.83 -8.43 9.72
N CYS A 56 3.69 -7.88 8.86
CA CYS A 56 4.81 -7.01 9.24
C CYS A 56 4.36 -5.69 9.87
N VAL A 57 3.21 -5.16 9.45
CA VAL A 57 2.59 -3.96 10.03
C VAL A 57 1.86 -4.30 11.34
N GLY A 58 1.69 -5.60 11.63
CA GLY A 58 1.01 -6.15 12.79
C GLY A 58 -0.47 -6.43 12.52
N PHE A 59 -1.07 -7.33 13.31
CA PHE A 59 -2.53 -7.61 13.29
C PHE A 59 -3.39 -6.38 13.66
N ALA A 60 -2.77 -5.27 14.04
CA ALA A 60 -3.41 -3.96 14.13
C ALA A 60 -3.67 -3.32 12.74
N ALA A 61 -3.45 -4.05 11.65
CA ALA A 61 -3.95 -3.73 10.33
C ALA A 61 -5.45 -3.36 10.41
N THR A 62 -5.72 -2.08 10.20
CA THR A 62 -7.04 -1.52 10.38
C THR A 62 -8.01 -2.09 9.35
N ARG A 63 -9.31 -2.15 9.71
CA ARG A 63 -10.38 -2.60 8.79
C ARG A 63 -10.27 -1.94 7.42
N LEU A 64 -9.77 -0.70 7.37
CA LEU A 64 -9.56 0.03 6.13
C LEU A 64 -8.57 -0.66 5.19
N LEU A 65 -7.44 -1.16 5.70
CA LEU A 65 -6.46 -1.88 4.88
C LEU A 65 -7.03 -3.21 4.37
N ALA A 66 -7.79 -3.92 5.20
CA ALA A 66 -8.48 -5.15 4.79
C ALA A 66 -9.55 -4.87 3.72
N VAL A 67 -10.34 -3.81 3.86
CA VAL A 67 -11.31 -3.36 2.85
C VAL A 67 -10.59 -2.96 1.57
N TRP A 68 -9.50 -2.19 1.66
CA TRP A 68 -8.70 -1.76 0.50
C TRP A 68 -8.15 -2.96 -0.28
N ALA A 69 -7.54 -3.92 0.41
CA ALA A 69 -7.04 -5.16 -0.18
C ALA A 69 -8.17 -6.00 -0.81
N THR A 70 -9.32 -6.09 -0.13
CA THR A 70 -10.48 -6.83 -0.65
C THR A 70 -11.02 -6.18 -1.92
N LEU A 71 -11.11 -4.85 -1.95
CA LEU A 71 -11.52 -4.10 -3.14
C LEU A 71 -10.56 -4.34 -4.31
N ALA A 72 -9.25 -4.22 -4.09
CA ALA A 72 -8.25 -4.51 -5.12
C ALA A 72 -8.40 -5.93 -5.69
N LEU A 73 -8.61 -6.92 -4.82
CA LEU A 73 -8.83 -8.31 -5.23
C LEU A 73 -10.14 -8.50 -6.02
N LEU A 74 -11.22 -7.83 -5.61
CA LEU A 74 -12.51 -7.89 -6.32
C LEU A 74 -12.41 -7.22 -7.70
N LEU A 75 -11.75 -6.07 -7.79
CA LEU A 75 -11.52 -5.36 -9.06
C LEU A 75 -10.70 -6.22 -10.02
N HIS A 76 -9.61 -6.82 -9.53
CA HIS A 76 -8.78 -7.72 -10.33
C HIS A 76 -9.53 -9.01 -10.73
N GLY A 77 -10.21 -9.67 -9.78
CA GLY A 77 -10.90 -10.95 -10.03
C GLY A 77 -12.13 -10.87 -10.93
N HIS A 78 -12.73 -9.68 -11.08
CA HIS A 78 -13.83 -9.44 -12.02
C HIS A 78 -13.36 -8.95 -13.39
N ASP A 79 -12.05 -8.88 -13.64
CA ASP A 79 -11.48 -8.28 -14.85
C ASP A 79 -12.03 -6.86 -15.09
N ALA A 80 -12.32 -6.16 -13.98
CA ALA A 80 -13.05 -4.91 -13.98
C ALA A 80 -12.16 -3.70 -14.31
N GLY A 81 -10.85 -3.92 -14.47
CA GLY A 81 -9.90 -2.92 -14.93
C GLY A 81 -8.99 -3.46 -16.03
N GLU A 82 -8.14 -2.58 -16.55
CA GLU A 82 -7.33 -2.85 -17.76
C GLU A 82 -6.05 -3.64 -17.50
N SER A 83 -5.69 -3.89 -16.23
CA SER A 83 -4.43 -4.51 -15.85
C SER A 83 -4.57 -5.92 -15.28
N ASP A 84 -3.71 -6.82 -15.75
CA ASP A 84 -3.51 -8.18 -15.21
C ASP A 84 -2.66 -8.19 -13.93
N ASN A 85 -2.13 -7.05 -13.49
CA ASN A 85 -1.32 -6.94 -12.29
C ASN A 85 -2.17 -6.46 -11.10
N ILE A 86 -2.38 -7.32 -10.10
CA ILE A 86 -3.17 -6.96 -8.91
C ILE A 86 -2.60 -5.77 -8.13
N LEU A 87 -1.28 -5.54 -8.19
CA LEU A 87 -0.62 -4.45 -7.50
C LEU A 87 -1.00 -3.08 -8.08
N ASP A 88 -1.42 -3.01 -9.35
CA ASP A 88 -1.90 -1.77 -9.97
C ASP A 88 -3.19 -1.27 -9.29
N TYR A 89 -4.02 -2.20 -8.79
CA TYR A 89 -5.24 -1.88 -8.06
C TYR A 89 -4.98 -1.59 -6.57
N LEU A 90 -3.83 -2.03 -6.05
CA LEU A 90 -3.49 -1.91 -4.63
C LEU A 90 -2.63 -0.68 -4.34
N ILE A 91 -1.65 -0.40 -5.20
CA ILE A 91 -0.60 0.62 -5.07
C ILE A 91 -0.69 1.59 -6.25
N ASP A 92 -1.88 2.10 -6.51
CA ASP A 92 -2.12 3.08 -7.57
C ASP A 92 -1.18 4.32 -7.42
N PRO A 93 -0.59 4.84 -8.51
CA PRO A 93 0.32 5.98 -8.45
C PRO A 93 -0.26 7.23 -7.75
N ILE A 94 -1.55 7.50 -7.88
CA ILE A 94 -2.22 8.64 -7.23
C ILE A 94 -2.25 8.42 -5.73
N VAL A 95 -2.63 7.21 -5.29
CA VAL A 95 -2.67 6.85 -3.87
C VAL A 95 -1.27 6.82 -3.26
N LEU A 96 -0.26 6.41 -4.02
CA LEU A 96 1.15 6.47 -3.60
C LEU A 96 1.61 7.92 -3.37
N VAL A 97 1.35 8.82 -4.33
CA VAL A 97 1.72 10.24 -4.20
C VAL A 97 1.03 10.88 -3.00
N TYR A 98 -0.25 10.58 -2.78
CA TYR A 98 -0.97 11.02 -1.59
C TYR A 98 -0.33 10.49 -0.30
N SER A 99 0.04 9.21 -0.28
CA SER A 99 0.68 8.56 0.87
C SER A 99 2.05 9.18 1.18
N TRP A 100 2.84 9.49 0.15
CA TRP A 100 4.11 10.22 0.26
C TRP A 100 3.94 11.62 0.85
N TRP A 101 2.94 12.36 0.37
CA TRP A 101 2.60 13.66 0.92
C TRP A 101 2.17 13.56 2.40
N HIS A 102 1.25 12.64 2.73
CA HIS A 102 0.73 12.46 4.08
C HIS A 102 1.85 12.10 5.08
N VAL A 103 2.63 11.06 4.77
CA VAL A 103 3.75 10.62 5.61
C VAL A 103 4.84 11.69 5.70
N GLY A 104 5.19 12.32 4.58
CA GLY A 104 6.21 13.36 4.52
C GLY A 104 5.86 14.60 5.35
N THR A 105 4.62 15.08 5.26
CA THR A 105 4.17 16.22 6.07
C THR A 105 4.09 15.89 7.56
N HIS A 106 3.66 14.66 7.91
CA HIS A 106 3.63 14.22 9.31
C HIS A 106 5.05 14.11 9.91
N ALA A 107 5.99 13.51 9.16
CA ALA A 107 7.39 13.43 9.56
C ALA A 107 8.03 14.81 9.69
N TRP A 108 7.77 15.72 8.75
CA TRP A 108 8.29 17.09 8.77
C TRP A 108 7.82 17.88 9.98
N ARG A 109 6.51 17.80 10.31
CA ARG A 109 5.94 18.48 11.49
C ARG A 109 6.61 17.99 12.77
N ARG A 110 6.71 16.67 12.94
CA ARG A 110 7.36 16.06 14.11
C ARG A 110 8.82 16.47 14.24
N PHE A 111 9.55 16.52 13.13
CA PHE A 111 10.95 16.94 13.12
C PHE A 111 11.14 18.42 13.49
N ARG A 112 10.26 19.29 12.99
CA ARG A 112 10.29 20.72 13.30
C ARG A 112 9.97 20.98 14.78
N ASP A 113 9.00 20.26 15.34
CA ASP A 113 8.61 20.44 16.73
C ASP A 113 9.66 19.89 17.71
N ALA A 114 10.40 18.83 17.33
CA ALA A 114 11.53 18.32 18.11
C ALA A 114 12.78 19.24 18.10
N ARG A 115 12.81 20.26 17.22
CA ARG A 115 13.90 21.25 17.13
C ARG A 115 13.57 22.58 17.82
N ARG A 116 12.40 22.70 18.44
CA ARG A 116 11.99 23.85 19.26
C ARG A 116 12.14 23.53 20.74
#